data_AF-A0A2H0ZVX1-F1
#
_entry.id   AF-A0A2H0ZVX1-F1
#
_cell.length_a   1.000
_cell.length_b   1.000
_cell.length_c   1.000
_cell.angle_alpha   90.00
_cell.angle_beta   90.00
_cell.angle_gamma   90.00
#
_symmetry.space_group_name_H-M   'P 1'
#
loop_
_entity.id
_entity.type
_entity.pdbx_description
1 polymer ?
#
loop_
_entity_poly.entity_id
_entity_poly.type
_entity_poly.pdbx_seq_one_letter_code
_entity_poly.pdbx_strand_id
1 'polypeptide(L)'
;MTVPFSLKHLTSIGFHHFFLNDDEKLSSAFFSLHTSSMEPLYVSETVHTRSSLSFGKVILPHLPQRTYHVVLKLWQKIDGSDSWTLYYDVVVDLRRLLRLRKPFRERDDGLRDKSTVWCFEDHEYVLPGSVKDQSVVVEESQRRVSTGRKNPKKSYTVDDIRHLISLDTGIKELELSNLKLSQQIDDVLEEVKGKVSKTDPEKARGLKFRLHQLHRYTTKQRNKNDTVNSWVYEKKVLIGNLNRALDEHFPPFRDLCEYQLEYVTSQINPIHESLNAAIYPEIIQSLESIGGVIIETFCIKMTSTSEQLSIMGIDFPGSTKELLEKCYAPHSGQDAPESPSSVDKMNAGLSYIVALMLLLADILSVSLTYAVRYFGSRSMVFDHLSGYQDIHGLHVNRKVTYPLYFDARHLVKTAALDSSGRTTQLKNLKFESGLALLNKNLTALTTAATNLFLQLHQHEQINVAVPSDRADDLLWSLRHLLSLMTIHSPGGTNT
;
A
#
# COMPACT_ATOMS: atom_id res chain seq x y z
N MET A 1 1.38 3.20 -31.98
CA MET A 1 2.03 1.95 -31.55
C MET A 1 3.15 2.33 -30.62
N THR A 2 3.08 1.89 -29.36
CA THR A 2 4.02 2.28 -28.29
C THR A 2 5.27 1.41 -28.38
N VAL A 3 6.44 2.04 -28.54
CA VAL A 3 7.72 1.32 -28.46
C VAL A 3 7.86 0.76 -27.03
N PRO A 4 8.14 -0.54 -26.83
CA PRO A 4 8.19 -1.14 -25.51
C PRO A 4 9.55 -0.88 -24.85
N PHE A 5 9.83 0.38 -24.50
CA PHE A 5 11.02 0.68 -23.69
C PHE A 5 10.84 0.07 -22.29
N SER A 6 11.87 -0.65 -21.85
CA SER A 6 11.98 -1.17 -20.49
C SER A 6 13.10 -0.42 -19.79
N LEU A 7 12.85 0.00 -18.54
CA LEU A 7 13.83 0.69 -17.69
C LEU A 7 15.15 -0.08 -17.53
N LYS A 8 15.16 -1.40 -17.75
CA LYS A 8 16.38 -2.22 -17.74
C LYS A 8 17.43 -1.79 -18.76
N HIS A 9 17.03 -1.07 -19.82
CA HIS A 9 17.89 -0.67 -20.93
C HIS A 9 18.30 0.80 -20.88
N LEU A 10 17.92 1.52 -19.81
CA LEU A 10 18.29 2.92 -19.62
C LEU A 10 19.81 3.00 -19.42
N THR A 11 20.51 3.71 -20.32
CA THR A 11 21.98 3.84 -20.26
C THR A 11 22.40 5.16 -19.64
N SER A 12 21.72 6.28 -19.94
CA SER A 12 22.00 7.59 -19.32
C SER A 12 20.80 8.55 -19.42
N ILE A 13 20.82 9.61 -18.62
CA ILE A 13 19.85 10.71 -18.70
C ILE A 13 20.62 12.04 -18.76
N GLY A 14 20.30 12.88 -19.74
CA GLY A 14 20.81 14.22 -19.91
C GLY A 14 19.74 15.29 -19.72
N PHE A 15 20.14 16.49 -19.29
CA PHE A 15 19.26 17.61 -19.03
C PHE A 15 19.76 18.84 -19.81
N HIS A 16 18.92 19.33 -20.73
CA HIS A 16 19.25 20.47 -21.59
C HIS A 16 18.76 21.80 -21.00
N HIS A 17 19.67 22.77 -20.89
CA HIS A 17 19.38 24.16 -20.53
C HIS A 17 18.57 24.33 -19.24
N PHE A 18 18.88 23.55 -18.20
CA PHE A 18 18.19 23.63 -16.91
C PHE A 18 18.61 24.84 -16.06
N PHE A 19 19.65 25.59 -16.45
CA PHE A 19 20.07 26.82 -15.75
C PHE A 19 20.03 28.02 -16.70
N LEU A 20 19.20 29.00 -16.35
CA LEU A 20 19.01 30.28 -17.03
C LEU A 20 18.92 31.41 -16.00
N ASN A 21 19.76 31.36 -14.97
CA ASN A 21 19.96 32.52 -14.10
C ASN A 21 21.37 33.03 -14.37
N ASP A 22 21.45 34.29 -14.80
CA ASP A 22 22.65 35.07 -15.16
C ASP A 22 23.67 35.25 -14.02
N ASP A 23 23.46 34.63 -12.86
CA ASP A 23 24.42 34.67 -11.76
C ASP A 23 25.43 33.51 -11.91
N GLU A 24 26.70 33.86 -12.08
CA GLU A 24 27.89 32.97 -12.20
C GLU A 24 28.15 32.06 -10.97
N LYS A 25 27.11 31.56 -10.30
CA LYS A 25 27.22 30.69 -9.13
C LYS A 25 27.21 29.23 -9.57
N LEU A 26 28.21 28.49 -9.09
CA LEU A 26 28.25 27.04 -9.21
C LEU A 26 27.03 26.47 -8.46
N SER A 27 26.34 25.52 -9.10
CA SER A 27 25.27 24.80 -8.43
C SER A 27 25.53 23.30 -8.50
N SER A 28 25.34 22.63 -7.37
CA SER A 28 25.36 21.18 -7.28
C SER A 28 23.96 20.69 -7.60
N ALA A 29 23.83 19.71 -8.48
CA ALA A 29 22.55 19.10 -8.79
C ALA A 29 22.65 17.57 -8.79
N PHE A 30 21.60 16.91 -8.32
CA PHE A 30 21.40 15.48 -8.50
C PHE A 30 19.95 15.22 -8.91
N PHE A 31 19.69 14.13 -9.61
CA PHE A 31 18.33 13.71 -9.90
C PHE A 31 17.99 12.42 -9.16
N SER A 32 16.70 12.21 -8.96
CA SER A 32 16.14 11.00 -8.39
C SER A 32 15.01 10.49 -9.27
N LEU A 33 14.99 9.18 -9.49
CA LEU A 33 13.93 8.47 -10.21
C LEU A 33 13.06 7.76 -9.19
N HIS A 34 11.75 7.97 -9.29
CA HIS A 34 10.75 7.35 -8.41
C HIS A 34 9.72 6.56 -9.20
N THR A 35 9.17 5.51 -8.58
CA THR A 35 8.06 4.75 -9.14
C THR A 35 6.80 5.61 -9.16
N SER A 36 5.73 5.14 -9.81
CA SER A 36 4.41 5.74 -9.63
C SER A 36 3.92 5.71 -8.17
N SER A 37 4.44 4.80 -7.33
CA SER A 37 4.22 4.73 -5.88
C SER A 37 5.09 5.70 -5.06
N MET A 38 5.88 6.58 -5.71
CA MET A 38 6.82 7.50 -5.06
C MET A 38 7.96 6.82 -4.28
N GLU A 39 8.29 5.58 -4.61
CA GLU A 39 9.46 4.87 -4.04
C GLU A 39 10.71 5.21 -4.86
N PRO A 40 11.84 5.58 -4.22
CA PRO A 40 13.06 5.93 -4.93
C PRO A 40 13.70 4.70 -5.57
N LEU A 41 13.77 4.67 -6.90
CA LEU A 41 14.46 3.60 -7.65
C LEU A 41 15.95 3.87 -7.79
N TYR A 42 16.30 5.14 -7.94
CA TYR A 42 17.67 5.55 -8.20
C TYR A 42 17.88 7.00 -7.81
N VAL A 43 19.03 7.26 -7.20
CA VAL A 43 19.51 8.61 -6.91
C VAL A 43 20.86 8.74 -7.60
N SER A 44 21.00 9.77 -8.44
CA SER A 44 22.22 10.01 -9.20
C SER A 44 23.34 10.55 -8.34
N GLU A 45 24.55 10.52 -8.89
CA GLU A 45 25.66 11.32 -8.38
C GLU A 45 25.32 12.84 -8.42
N THR A 46 25.99 13.60 -7.55
CA THR A 46 25.90 15.06 -7.53
C THR A 46 26.88 15.65 -8.56
N VAL A 47 26.36 16.32 -9.58
CA VAL A 47 27.13 17.02 -10.61
C VAL A 47 27.23 18.51 -10.26
N HIS A 48 28.44 19.05 -10.34
CA HIS A 48 28.72 20.47 -10.11
C HIS A 48 28.99 21.11 -11.47
N THR A 49 28.05 21.89 -12.00
CA THR A 49 28.18 22.48 -13.34
C THR A 49 27.63 23.90 -13.37
N ARG A 50 28.04 24.66 -14.38
CA ARG A 50 27.61 26.05 -14.62
C ARG A 50 26.57 26.19 -15.73
N SER A 51 26.47 25.24 -16.66
CA SER A 51 25.69 25.44 -17.91
C SER A 51 24.89 24.22 -18.37
N SER A 52 25.48 23.03 -18.40
CA SER A 52 24.81 21.80 -18.85
C SER A 52 24.99 20.64 -17.87
N LEU A 53 23.90 19.91 -17.61
CA LEU A 53 23.88 18.73 -16.75
C LEU A 53 23.82 17.46 -17.60
N SER A 54 24.94 16.74 -17.66
CA SER A 54 24.97 15.37 -18.16
C SER A 54 25.34 14.45 -17.02
N PHE A 55 24.46 13.51 -16.69
CA PHE A 55 24.75 12.50 -15.68
C PHE A 55 25.28 11.22 -16.36
N GLY A 56 26.18 10.53 -15.66
CA GLY A 56 26.83 9.32 -16.15
C GLY A 56 25.90 8.12 -16.33
N LYS A 57 26.51 6.95 -16.56
CA LYS A 57 25.80 5.69 -16.85
C LYS A 57 24.90 5.28 -15.68
N VAL A 58 23.60 5.11 -15.94
CA VAL A 58 22.62 4.72 -14.92
C VAL A 58 22.52 3.19 -14.88
N ILE A 59 22.73 2.60 -13.70
CA ILE A 59 22.51 1.16 -13.47
C ILE A 59 21.35 1.05 -12.48
N LEU A 60 20.19 0.61 -12.95
CA LEU A 60 19.01 0.43 -12.10
C LEU A 60 19.03 -0.98 -11.47
N PRO A 61 18.70 -1.11 -10.17
CA PRO A 61 18.51 -2.42 -9.52
C PRO A 61 17.29 -3.16 -10.09
N HIS A 62 17.05 -4.41 -9.64
CA HIS A 62 15.96 -5.25 -10.16
C HIS A 62 14.59 -4.57 -10.04
N LEU A 63 14.06 -4.16 -11.19
CA LEU A 63 12.75 -3.52 -11.31
C LEU A 63 11.62 -4.56 -11.38
N PRO A 64 10.46 -4.30 -10.75
CA PRO A 64 9.26 -5.09 -11.00
C PRO A 64 8.91 -5.04 -12.49
N GLN A 65 8.51 -6.18 -13.05
CA GLN A 65 8.21 -6.29 -14.48
C GLN A 65 7.07 -5.31 -14.85
N ARG A 66 7.26 -4.50 -15.90
CA ARG A 66 6.26 -3.64 -16.56
C ARG A 66 5.92 -2.28 -15.90
N THR A 67 6.88 -1.60 -15.28
CA THR A 67 6.74 -0.17 -14.94
C THR A 67 7.09 0.73 -16.13
N TYR A 68 6.12 1.50 -16.63
CA TYR A 68 6.30 2.42 -17.76
C TYR A 68 6.17 3.90 -17.37
N HIS A 69 5.71 4.18 -16.16
CA HIS A 69 5.59 5.53 -15.60
C HIS A 69 6.67 5.73 -14.55
N VAL A 70 7.44 6.81 -14.68
CA VAL A 70 8.53 7.16 -13.77
C VAL A 70 8.42 8.63 -13.42
N VAL A 71 8.65 8.97 -12.16
CA VAL A 71 8.71 10.36 -11.70
C VAL A 71 10.17 10.78 -11.61
N LEU A 72 10.55 11.81 -12.35
CA LEU A 72 11.89 12.37 -12.37
C LEU A 72 11.92 13.66 -11.56
N LYS A 73 12.71 13.68 -10.49
CA LYS A 73 12.92 14.85 -9.63
C LYS A 73 14.36 15.32 -9.71
N LEU A 74 14.59 16.58 -10.09
CA LEU A 74 15.89 17.23 -10.08
C LEU A 74 16.00 18.14 -8.86
N TRP A 75 17.03 17.90 -8.05
CA TRP A 75 17.35 18.66 -6.85
C TRP A 75 18.58 19.51 -7.09
N GLN A 76 18.58 20.73 -6.58
CA GLN A 76 19.67 21.68 -6.72
C GLN A 76 20.06 22.24 -5.35
N LYS A 77 21.36 22.45 -5.15
CA LYS A 77 21.96 23.23 -4.06
C LYS A 77 22.76 24.37 -4.70
N ILE A 78 22.39 25.60 -4.38
CA ILE A 78 23.11 26.80 -4.79
C ILE A 78 24.27 27.02 -3.81
N ASP A 79 25.48 27.33 -4.30
CA ASP A 79 26.61 27.67 -3.45
C ASP A 79 26.23 28.80 -2.48
N GLY A 80 26.29 28.50 -1.18
CA GLY A 80 25.92 29.40 -0.08
C GLY A 80 24.60 29.08 0.65
N SER A 81 23.74 28.23 0.06
CA SER A 81 22.58 27.65 0.76
C SER A 81 22.97 26.31 1.36
N ASP A 82 22.57 26.01 2.60
CA ASP A 82 22.85 24.70 3.19
C ASP A 82 21.78 23.64 2.87
N SER A 83 20.60 24.07 2.41
CA SER A 83 19.47 23.20 2.04
C SER A 83 19.39 22.92 0.54
N TRP A 84 19.00 21.69 0.18
CA TRP A 84 18.64 21.27 -1.17
C TRP A 84 17.20 21.69 -1.52
N THR A 85 17.00 22.24 -2.71
CA THR A 85 15.68 22.65 -3.23
C THR A 85 15.29 21.83 -4.45
N LEU A 86 14.01 21.44 -4.54
CA LEU A 86 13.47 20.73 -5.70
C LEU A 86 13.31 21.74 -6.86
N TYR A 87 14.06 21.54 -7.95
CA TYR A 87 14.07 22.44 -9.10
C TYR A 87 13.14 22.00 -10.23
N TYR A 88 12.97 20.68 -10.40
CA TYR A 88 12.12 20.12 -11.46
C TYR A 88 11.49 18.81 -11.02
N ASP A 89 10.21 18.64 -11.31
CA ASP A 89 9.45 17.42 -11.02
C ASP A 89 8.55 17.10 -12.22
N VAL A 90 8.79 15.96 -12.89
CA VAL A 90 7.99 15.53 -14.04
C VAL A 90 7.72 14.04 -14.03
N VAL A 91 6.45 13.69 -14.28
CA VAL A 91 5.99 12.32 -14.51
C VAL A 91 6.16 11.97 -16.00
N VAL A 92 6.95 10.95 -16.29
CA VAL A 92 7.31 10.53 -17.64
C VAL A 92 6.71 9.15 -17.93
N ASP A 93 5.90 9.08 -19.00
CA ASP A 93 5.51 7.81 -19.61
C ASP A 93 6.54 7.43 -20.68
N LEU A 94 7.34 6.40 -20.39
CA LEU A 94 8.43 5.94 -21.25
C LEU A 94 7.93 5.49 -22.63
N ARG A 95 6.66 5.09 -22.76
CA ARG A 95 6.08 4.63 -24.03
C ARG A 95 5.85 5.76 -25.03
N ARG A 96 5.85 7.01 -24.56
CA ARG A 96 5.55 8.20 -25.37
C ARG A 96 6.79 8.96 -25.81
N LEU A 97 7.98 8.43 -25.53
CA LEU A 97 9.24 9.05 -25.90
C LEU A 97 9.47 8.99 -27.42
N LEU A 98 9.95 10.09 -28.00
CA LEU A 98 10.27 10.22 -29.42
C LEU A 98 11.77 10.09 -29.63
N ARG A 99 12.18 9.33 -30.66
CA ARG A 99 13.60 9.13 -31.00
C ARG A 99 14.17 10.36 -31.70
N LEU A 100 15.33 10.82 -31.24
CA LEU A 100 16.10 11.87 -31.90
C LEU A 100 16.85 11.33 -33.12
N ARG A 101 16.88 12.11 -34.21
CA ARG A 101 17.59 11.78 -35.46
C ARG A 101 19.12 11.88 -35.35
N LYS A 102 19.63 12.70 -34.43
CA LYS A 102 21.06 12.96 -34.20
C LYS A 102 21.36 13.01 -32.70
N PRO A 103 22.56 12.63 -32.26
CA PRO A 103 22.96 12.71 -30.86
C PRO A 103 23.00 14.16 -30.35
N PHE A 104 22.68 14.32 -29.09
CA PHE A 104 22.47 15.57 -28.35
C PHE A 104 23.72 16.45 -28.34
N ARG A 105 24.91 15.85 -28.43
CA ARG A 105 26.20 16.55 -28.41
C ARG A 105 26.50 17.34 -29.69
N GLU A 106 25.72 17.16 -30.75
CA GLU A 106 25.97 17.78 -32.06
C GLU A 106 24.93 18.85 -32.44
N ARG A 107 24.08 19.32 -31.49
CA ARG A 107 22.93 20.16 -31.82
C ARG A 107 22.74 21.32 -30.85
N ASP A 108 22.71 22.55 -31.40
CA ASP A 108 22.42 23.77 -30.65
C ASP A 108 20.92 24.18 -30.72
N ASP A 109 20.16 23.87 -31.78
CA ASP A 109 18.88 24.57 -32.04
C ASP A 109 17.66 23.67 -32.35
N GLY A 110 17.11 22.92 -31.39
CA GLY A 110 15.85 22.19 -31.64
C GLY A 110 15.03 21.75 -30.43
N LEU A 111 15.59 21.82 -29.24
CA LEU A 111 14.95 21.42 -28.00
C LEU A 111 14.42 22.65 -27.24
N ARG A 112 13.31 22.47 -26.52
CA ARG A 112 12.83 23.48 -25.58
C ARG A 112 13.75 23.52 -24.36
N ASP A 113 13.82 24.69 -23.75
CA ASP A 113 14.52 24.91 -22.50
C ASP A 113 13.89 23.99 -21.44
N LYS A 114 14.72 23.41 -20.56
CA LYS A 114 14.30 22.37 -19.59
C LYS A 114 13.85 21.04 -20.22
N SER A 115 14.43 20.62 -21.34
CA SER A 115 14.14 19.31 -21.94
C SER A 115 15.00 18.19 -21.35
N THR A 116 14.37 17.07 -20.99
CA THR A 116 15.04 15.85 -20.54
C THR A 116 15.33 14.93 -21.73
N VAL A 117 16.57 14.49 -21.87
CA VAL A 117 17.03 13.55 -22.89
C VAL A 117 17.29 12.19 -22.22
N TRP A 118 16.63 11.16 -22.71
CA TRP A 118 16.71 9.79 -22.22
C TRP A 118 17.55 8.96 -23.19
N CYS A 119 18.60 8.30 -22.73
CA CYS A 119 19.40 7.42 -23.57
C CYS A 119 19.08 5.95 -23.25
N PHE A 120 18.66 5.21 -24.28
CA PHE A 120 18.43 3.76 -24.23
C PHE A 120 19.23 3.10 -25.36
N GLU A 121 20.05 2.10 -25.04
CA GLU A 121 20.82 1.31 -26.04
C GLU A 121 21.53 2.18 -27.10
N ASP A 122 22.21 3.24 -26.65
CA ASP A 122 22.93 4.22 -27.49
C ASP A 122 22.05 5.04 -28.45
N HIS A 123 20.76 5.11 -28.17
CA HIS A 123 19.81 5.97 -28.85
C HIS A 123 19.18 6.97 -27.87
N GLU A 124 19.02 8.21 -28.33
CA GLU A 124 18.49 9.29 -27.50
C GLU A 124 17.03 9.57 -27.82
N TYR A 125 16.26 9.82 -26.76
CA TYR A 125 14.82 10.00 -26.80
C TYR A 125 14.38 11.19 -25.96
N VAL A 126 13.31 11.86 -26.39
CA VAL A 126 12.79 13.07 -25.74
C VAL A 126 11.28 13.02 -25.62
N LEU A 127 10.73 13.70 -24.62
CA LEU A 127 9.29 13.87 -24.47
C LEU A 127 8.69 14.69 -25.62
N PRO A 128 7.50 14.32 -26.15
CA PRO A 128 6.86 15.03 -27.26
C PRO A 128 6.68 16.54 -27.01
N GLY A 129 6.43 16.94 -25.76
CA GLY A 129 6.25 18.35 -25.38
C GLY A 129 7.54 19.18 -25.35
N SER A 130 8.71 18.56 -25.45
CA SER A 130 10.02 19.21 -25.32
C SER A 130 10.70 19.52 -26.66
N VAL A 131 10.04 19.25 -27.78
CA VAL A 131 10.57 19.49 -29.14
C VAL A 131 10.02 20.83 -29.68
N LYS A 132 10.90 21.72 -30.19
CA LYS A 132 10.48 22.97 -30.87
C LYS A 132 10.19 22.73 -32.36
N ASP A 133 10.93 21.83 -33.01
CA ASP A 133 10.84 21.55 -34.44
C ASP A 133 10.67 20.04 -34.72
N GLN A 134 9.63 19.66 -35.47
CA GLN A 134 9.33 18.26 -35.81
C GLN A 134 10.36 17.63 -36.76
N SER A 135 11.19 18.44 -37.43
CA SER A 135 12.31 17.96 -38.28
C SER A 135 13.39 17.17 -37.51
N VAL A 136 13.36 17.27 -36.17
CA VAL A 136 14.30 16.67 -35.22
C VAL A 136 14.01 15.17 -34.98
N VAL A 137 12.78 14.74 -35.25
CA VAL A 137 12.25 13.41 -34.89
C VAL A 137 12.25 12.48 -36.11
N VAL A 138 12.58 11.21 -35.91
CA VAL A 138 12.40 10.18 -36.95
C VAL A 138 10.95 9.70 -36.93
N GLU A 139 10.19 9.96 -38.01
CA GLU A 139 8.93 9.25 -38.23
C GLU A 139 9.25 7.79 -38.61
N GLU A 140 8.98 6.86 -37.70
CA GLU A 140 9.04 5.43 -38.03
C GLU A 140 7.89 5.07 -38.97
N SER A 141 8.19 5.03 -40.27
CA SER A 141 7.34 4.38 -41.26
C SER A 141 7.30 2.88 -40.96
N GLN A 142 6.09 2.37 -40.74
CA GLN A 142 5.78 1.01 -40.33
C GLN A 142 6.46 -0.06 -41.20
N ARG A 143 7.58 -0.62 -40.73
CA ARG A 143 8.09 -1.91 -41.22
C ARG A 143 7.80 -2.97 -40.16
N ARG A 144 6.90 -3.89 -40.51
CA ARG A 144 6.53 -5.06 -39.73
C ARG A 144 7.77 -5.92 -39.52
N VAL A 145 8.33 -5.91 -38.31
CA VAL A 145 9.32 -6.90 -37.89
C VAL A 145 8.56 -8.02 -37.19
N SER A 146 8.61 -9.20 -37.81
CA SER A 146 8.07 -10.44 -37.28
C SER A 146 8.71 -10.76 -35.94
N THR A 147 7.87 -11.05 -34.96
CA THR A 147 8.25 -11.54 -33.64
C THR A 147 8.91 -12.92 -33.76
N GLY A 148 10.25 -12.94 -33.79
CA GLY A 148 11.05 -14.14 -33.65
C GLY A 148 10.93 -14.69 -32.23
N ARG A 149 10.16 -15.77 -32.07
CA ARG A 149 10.17 -16.62 -30.87
C ARG A 149 11.59 -17.13 -30.64
N LYS A 150 12.08 -16.98 -29.41
CA LYS A 150 13.34 -17.57 -28.94
C LYS A 150 13.22 -19.10 -28.98
N ASN A 151 13.76 -19.71 -30.03
CA ASN A 151 14.01 -21.14 -30.05
C ASN A 151 15.28 -21.45 -29.24
N PRO A 152 15.32 -22.55 -28.47
CA PRO A 152 16.56 -23.00 -27.85
C PRO A 152 17.61 -23.33 -28.94
N LYS A 153 18.88 -23.04 -28.65
CA LYS A 153 20.02 -23.19 -29.57
C LYS A 153 20.02 -24.59 -30.20
N LYS A 154 19.72 -24.66 -31.51
CA LYS A 154 20.03 -25.81 -32.34
C LYS A 154 21.51 -25.79 -32.65
N SER A 155 22.15 -26.95 -32.62
CA SER A 155 23.55 -27.15 -32.99
C SER A 155 23.83 -26.56 -34.38
N TYR A 156 25.04 -26.04 -34.59
CA TYR A 156 25.50 -25.48 -35.87
C TYR A 156 25.24 -26.47 -37.01
N THR A 157 24.63 -26.00 -38.09
CA THR A 157 24.45 -26.78 -39.31
C THR A 157 25.76 -26.84 -40.10
N VAL A 158 25.91 -27.81 -41.00
CA VAL A 158 27.12 -27.96 -41.83
C VAL A 158 27.39 -26.71 -42.67
N ASP A 159 26.35 -25.98 -43.07
CA ASP A 159 26.51 -24.71 -43.78
C ASP A 159 26.94 -23.56 -42.86
N ASP A 160 26.53 -23.55 -41.59
CA ASP A 160 27.07 -22.61 -40.59
C ASP A 160 28.56 -22.86 -40.34
N ILE A 161 28.99 -24.13 -40.34
CA ILE A 161 30.40 -24.51 -40.22
C ILE A 161 31.19 -24.06 -41.46
N ARG A 162 30.63 -24.21 -42.67
CA ARG A 162 31.26 -23.70 -43.89
C ARG A 162 31.37 -22.17 -43.89
N HIS A 163 30.35 -21.48 -43.40
CA HIS A 163 30.40 -20.02 -43.25
C HIS A 163 31.44 -19.60 -42.20
N LEU A 164 31.56 -20.32 -41.08
CA LEU A 164 32.62 -20.10 -40.09
C LEU A 164 34.02 -20.32 -40.67
N ILE A 165 34.20 -21.35 -41.49
CA ILE A 165 35.47 -21.63 -42.18
C ILE A 165 35.79 -20.51 -43.19
N SER A 166 34.80 -20.05 -43.96
CA SER A 166 34.97 -18.91 -44.88
C SER A 166 35.31 -17.61 -44.15
N LEU A 167 34.82 -17.45 -42.92
CA LEU A 167 35.09 -16.28 -42.10
C LEU A 167 36.48 -16.39 -41.47
N ASP A 168 36.91 -17.58 -41.06
CA ASP A 168 38.29 -17.85 -40.61
C ASP A 168 39.31 -17.62 -41.72
N THR A 169 39.01 -18.03 -42.97
CA THR A 169 39.85 -17.68 -44.12
C THR A 169 39.87 -16.18 -44.37
N GLY A 170 38.73 -15.50 -44.24
CA GLY A 170 38.66 -14.04 -44.36
C GLY A 170 39.45 -13.30 -43.28
N ILE A 171 39.47 -13.81 -42.04
CA ILE A 171 40.29 -13.27 -40.95
C ILE A 171 41.78 -13.44 -41.25
N LYS A 172 42.20 -14.62 -41.73
CA LYS A 172 43.59 -14.87 -42.13
C LYS A 172 44.04 -13.99 -43.30
N GLU A 173 43.16 -13.78 -44.29
CA GLU A 173 43.42 -12.85 -45.39
C GLU A 173 43.54 -11.40 -44.91
N LEU A 174 42.72 -11.00 -43.92
CA LEU A 174 42.81 -9.69 -43.29
C LEU A 174 44.12 -9.51 -42.51
N GLU A 175 44.57 -10.53 -41.77
CA GLU A 175 45.86 -10.52 -41.06
C GLU A 175 47.04 -10.38 -42.04
N LEU A 176 47.00 -11.10 -43.15
CA LEU A 176 48.00 -10.98 -44.22
C LEU A 176 47.96 -9.59 -44.89
N SER A 177 46.76 -9.03 -45.10
CA SER A 177 46.60 -7.66 -45.58
C SER A 177 47.13 -6.62 -44.59
N ASN A 178 46.96 -6.85 -43.28
CA ASN A 178 47.47 -5.98 -42.23
C ASN A 178 49.01 -5.99 -42.18
N LEU A 179 49.62 -7.17 -42.28
CA LEU A 179 51.07 -7.32 -42.44
C LEU A 179 51.59 -6.59 -43.69
N LYS A 180 50.90 -6.73 -44.82
CA LYS A 180 51.26 -6.04 -46.06
C LYS A 180 51.14 -4.52 -45.95
N LEU A 181 50.09 -4.01 -45.29
CA LEU A 181 49.94 -2.59 -45.00
C LEU A 181 51.01 -2.08 -44.04
N SER A 182 51.38 -2.86 -43.02
CA SER A 182 52.48 -2.52 -42.12
C SER A 182 53.80 -2.40 -42.88
N GLN A 183 54.10 -3.34 -43.77
CA GLN A 183 55.29 -3.28 -44.63
C GLN A 183 55.26 -2.06 -45.57
N GLN A 184 54.11 -1.74 -46.16
CA GLN A 184 53.97 -0.53 -46.98
C GLN A 184 54.16 0.75 -46.17
N ILE A 185 53.70 0.79 -44.92
CA ILE A 185 53.92 1.93 -44.01
C ILE A 185 55.40 2.05 -43.66
N ASP A 186 56.08 0.92 -43.41
CA ASP A 186 57.51 0.88 -43.10
C ASP A 186 58.36 1.31 -44.31
N ASP A 187 58.00 0.88 -45.52
CA ASP A 187 58.66 1.31 -46.77
C ASP A 187 58.52 2.81 -47.00
N VAL A 188 57.32 3.36 -46.78
CA VAL A 188 57.05 4.81 -46.87
C VAL A 188 57.81 5.57 -45.77
N LEU A 189 57.92 5.01 -44.56
CA LEU A 189 58.69 5.61 -43.46
C LEU A 189 60.20 5.66 -43.76
N GLU A 190 60.76 4.61 -44.37
CA GLU A 190 62.16 4.58 -44.80
C GLU A 190 62.42 5.54 -45.97
N GLU A 191 61.49 5.68 -46.91
CA GLU A 191 61.57 6.67 -47.99
C GLU A 191 61.52 8.13 -47.44
N VAL A 192 60.73 8.35 -46.40
CA VAL A 192 60.60 9.66 -45.72
C VAL A 192 61.82 9.97 -44.84
N LYS A 193 62.40 8.99 -44.13
CA LYS A 193 63.65 9.18 -43.36
C LYS A 193 64.81 9.66 -44.24
N GLY A 194 64.91 9.17 -45.48
CA GLY A 194 65.96 9.57 -46.43
C GLY A 194 65.80 11.01 -46.96
N LYS A 195 64.56 11.50 -47.09
CA LYS A 195 64.26 12.82 -47.69
C LYS A 195 64.09 13.95 -46.67
N VAL A 196 63.68 13.67 -45.43
CA VAL A 196 63.40 14.69 -44.39
C VAL A 196 64.66 15.38 -43.83
N SER A 197 65.86 14.83 -44.04
CA SER A 197 67.10 15.44 -43.52
C SER A 197 67.59 16.66 -44.30
N LYS A 198 67.13 16.86 -45.56
CA LYS A 198 67.67 17.93 -46.44
C LYS A 198 66.68 19.01 -46.86
N THR A 199 65.37 18.85 -46.66
CA THR A 199 64.38 19.73 -47.30
C THR A 199 63.62 20.70 -46.40
N ASP A 200 63.71 20.67 -45.06
CA ASP A 200 63.24 21.80 -44.20
C ASP A 200 63.62 21.60 -42.71
N PRO A 201 64.72 22.22 -42.21
CA PRO A 201 65.17 22.05 -40.82
C PRO A 201 64.19 22.60 -39.77
N GLU A 202 63.31 23.53 -40.15
CA GLU A 202 62.32 24.14 -39.25
C GLU A 202 61.15 23.20 -38.95
N LYS A 203 60.66 22.45 -39.94
CA LYS A 203 59.60 21.44 -39.75
C LYS A 203 60.08 20.29 -38.86
N ALA A 204 61.34 19.87 -39.02
CA ALA A 204 61.96 18.85 -38.17
C ALA A 204 62.09 19.31 -36.70
N ARG A 205 62.41 20.59 -36.46
CA ARG A 205 62.44 21.18 -35.10
C ARG A 205 61.04 21.28 -34.50
N GLY A 206 60.04 21.69 -35.27
CA GLY A 206 58.63 21.71 -34.85
C GLY A 206 58.11 20.33 -34.46
N LEU A 207 58.46 19.30 -35.24
CA LEU A 207 58.13 17.90 -34.94
C LEU A 207 58.84 17.40 -33.67
N LYS A 208 60.13 17.72 -33.47
CA LYS A 208 60.85 17.38 -32.23
C LYS A 208 60.24 18.02 -30.99
N PHE A 209 59.83 19.29 -31.07
CA PHE A 209 59.15 19.96 -29.96
C PHE A 209 57.80 19.31 -29.65
N ARG A 210 57.02 18.96 -30.68
CA ARG A 210 55.74 18.27 -30.53
C ARG A 210 55.91 16.85 -29.97
N LEU A 211 56.99 16.16 -30.34
CA LEU A 211 57.39 14.87 -29.78
C LEU A 211 57.70 14.98 -28.28
N HIS A 212 58.45 16.00 -27.86
CA HIS A 212 58.71 16.25 -26.43
C HIS A 212 57.44 16.58 -25.65
N GLN A 213 56.54 17.38 -26.23
CA GLN A 213 55.24 17.66 -25.61
C GLN A 213 54.40 16.39 -25.46
N LEU A 214 54.32 15.57 -26.51
CA LEU A 214 53.66 14.26 -26.47
C LEU A 214 54.26 13.36 -25.40
N HIS A 215 55.59 13.28 -25.31
CA HIS A 215 56.25 12.48 -24.28
C HIS A 215 55.90 12.97 -22.88
N ARG A 216 55.88 14.28 -22.66
CA ARG A 216 55.44 14.89 -21.39
C ARG A 216 53.98 14.55 -21.06
N TYR A 217 53.08 14.59 -22.06
CA TYR A 217 51.70 14.19 -21.87
C TYR A 217 51.57 12.70 -21.55
N THR A 218 52.33 11.83 -22.22
CA THR A 218 52.35 10.39 -21.93
C THR A 218 52.84 10.11 -20.51
N THR A 219 53.90 10.76 -20.06
CA THR A 219 54.38 10.63 -18.67
C THR A 219 53.34 11.12 -17.67
N LYS A 220 52.68 12.26 -17.94
CA LYS A 220 51.60 12.77 -17.08
C LYS A 220 50.43 11.80 -17.00
N GLN A 221 50.07 11.16 -18.12
CA GLN A 221 49.00 10.16 -18.14
C GLN A 221 49.40 8.86 -17.42
N ARG A 222 50.66 8.42 -17.56
CA ARG A 222 51.17 7.26 -16.79
C ARG A 222 51.09 7.53 -15.29
N ASN A 223 51.56 8.68 -14.82
CA ASN A 223 51.49 9.04 -13.40
C ASN A 223 50.03 9.06 -12.89
N LYS A 224 49.09 9.58 -13.70
CA LYS A 224 47.66 9.53 -13.35
C LYS A 224 47.15 8.09 -13.26
N ASN A 225 47.53 7.24 -14.21
CA ASN A 225 47.14 5.84 -14.20
C ASN A 225 47.70 5.11 -12.97
N ASP A 226 48.95 5.39 -12.59
CA ASP A 226 49.58 4.83 -11.39
C ASP A 226 48.86 5.26 -10.11
N THR A 227 48.46 6.54 -10.01
CA THR A 227 47.65 7.01 -8.86
C THR A 227 46.28 6.33 -8.78
N VAL A 228 45.62 6.12 -9.92
CA VAL A 228 44.33 5.41 -9.97
C VAL A 228 44.51 3.94 -9.60
N ASN A 229 45.56 3.29 -10.10
CA ASN A 229 45.85 1.89 -9.78
C ASN A 229 46.15 1.69 -8.29
N SER A 230 46.91 2.62 -7.68
CA SER A 230 47.15 2.62 -6.23
C SER A 230 45.85 2.75 -5.45
N TRP A 231 44.96 3.67 -5.86
CA TRP A 231 43.65 3.83 -5.24
C TRP A 231 42.76 2.59 -5.41
N VAL A 232 42.76 1.97 -6.58
CA VAL A 232 42.03 0.72 -6.83
C VAL A 232 42.55 -0.40 -5.93
N TYR A 233 43.86 -0.49 -5.72
CA TYR A 233 44.46 -1.48 -4.83
C TYR A 233 44.04 -1.25 -3.37
N GLU A 234 44.08 -0.01 -2.90
CA GLU A 234 43.60 0.35 -1.56
C GLU A 234 42.13 -0.04 -1.35
N LYS A 235 41.27 0.25 -2.34
CA LYS A 235 39.86 -0.17 -2.29
C LYS A 235 39.70 -1.69 -2.31
N LYS A 236 40.52 -2.43 -3.07
CA LYS A 236 40.51 -3.90 -3.05
C LYS A 236 40.87 -4.46 -1.67
N VAL A 237 41.85 -3.88 -0.99
CA VAL A 237 42.22 -4.30 0.37
C VAL A 237 41.08 -4.04 1.35
N LEU A 238 40.44 -2.88 1.27
CA LEU A 238 39.26 -2.56 2.10
C LEU A 238 38.11 -3.53 1.87
N ILE A 239 37.82 -3.88 0.61
CA ILE A 239 36.80 -4.88 0.28
C ILE A 239 37.17 -6.25 0.85
N GLY A 240 38.44 -6.66 0.76
CA GLY A 240 38.92 -7.91 1.36
C GLY A 240 38.74 -7.95 2.87
N ASN A 241 39.07 -6.84 3.56
CA ASN A 241 38.89 -6.73 5.01
C ASN A 241 37.41 -6.77 5.41
N LEU A 242 36.55 -6.08 4.66
CA LEU A 242 35.10 -6.10 4.90
C LEU A 242 34.51 -7.50 4.69
N ASN A 243 34.92 -8.20 3.64
CA ASN A 243 34.47 -9.58 3.41
C ASN A 243 34.91 -10.51 4.53
N ARG A 244 36.15 -10.38 5.01
CA ARG A 244 36.64 -11.15 6.15
C ARG A 244 35.84 -10.86 7.43
N ALA A 245 35.57 -9.58 7.71
CA ALA A 245 34.74 -9.20 8.85
C ALA A 245 33.30 -9.72 8.72
N LEU A 246 32.76 -9.75 7.50
CA LEU A 246 31.44 -10.33 7.23
C LEU A 246 31.45 -11.83 7.50
N ASP A 247 32.44 -12.56 7.00
CA ASP A 247 32.56 -14.01 7.21
C ASP A 247 32.81 -14.37 8.68
N GLU A 248 33.52 -13.54 9.45
CA GLU A 248 33.81 -13.78 10.86
C GLU A 248 32.63 -13.40 11.79
N HIS A 249 31.94 -12.29 11.53
CA HIS A 249 30.91 -11.76 12.44
C HIS A 249 29.47 -12.15 12.08
N PHE A 250 29.18 -12.44 10.81
CA PHE A 250 27.81 -12.74 10.39
C PHE A 250 27.29 -14.10 10.88
N PRO A 251 28.05 -15.21 10.80
CA PRO A 251 27.57 -16.51 11.27
C PRO A 251 27.21 -16.52 12.77
N PRO A 252 28.06 -16.02 13.70
CA PRO A 252 27.70 -15.96 15.12
C PRO A 252 26.46 -15.09 15.41
N PHE A 253 26.29 -13.99 14.66
CA PHE A 253 25.11 -13.14 14.81
C PHE A 253 23.83 -13.84 14.35
N ARG A 254 23.92 -14.61 13.26
CA ARG A 254 22.81 -15.43 12.77
C ARG A 254 22.44 -16.50 13.80
N ASP A 255 23.43 -17.23 14.32
CA ASP A 255 23.22 -18.29 15.31
C ASP A 255 22.58 -17.74 16.60
N LEU A 256 23.00 -16.54 17.04
CA LEU A 256 22.38 -15.85 18.17
C LEU A 256 20.90 -15.54 17.92
N CYS A 257 20.56 -15.03 16.74
CA CYS A 257 19.17 -14.74 16.37
C CYS A 257 18.32 -16.01 16.30
N GLU A 258 18.87 -17.08 15.71
CA GLU A 258 18.19 -18.39 15.62
C GLU A 258 17.94 -18.97 17.03
N TYR A 259 18.94 -18.90 17.92
CA TYR A 259 18.79 -19.32 19.31
C TYR A 259 17.74 -18.51 20.08
N GLN A 260 17.72 -17.18 19.91
CA GLN A 260 16.71 -16.34 20.56
C GLN A 260 15.30 -16.66 20.05
N LEU A 261 15.16 -16.92 18.76
CA LEU A 261 13.88 -17.32 18.18
C LEU A 261 13.43 -18.67 18.73
N GLU A 262 14.33 -19.65 18.77
CA GLU A 262 14.04 -20.97 19.35
C GLU A 262 13.63 -20.86 20.83
N TYR A 263 14.36 -20.07 21.62
CA TYR A 263 14.03 -19.80 23.01
C TYR A 263 12.63 -19.21 23.17
N VAL A 264 12.29 -18.15 22.42
CA VAL A 264 10.95 -17.54 22.49
C VAL A 264 9.87 -18.54 22.06
N THR A 265 10.09 -19.29 20.99
CA THR A 265 9.12 -20.31 20.56
C THR A 265 8.91 -21.41 21.60
N SER A 266 9.96 -21.79 22.34
CA SER A 266 9.85 -22.76 23.44
C SER A 266 9.01 -22.25 24.62
N GLN A 267 8.93 -20.93 24.81
CA GLN A 267 8.13 -20.30 25.87
C GLN A 267 6.64 -20.15 25.53
N ILE A 268 6.28 -20.15 24.24
CA ILE A 268 4.89 -19.94 23.80
C ILE A 268 3.99 -21.11 24.25
N ASN A 269 4.44 -22.35 24.06
CA ASN A 269 3.67 -23.55 24.41
C ASN A 269 3.29 -23.64 25.90
N PRO A 270 4.20 -23.47 26.87
CA PRO A 270 3.83 -23.52 28.29
C PRO A 270 2.91 -22.36 28.70
N ILE A 271 3.00 -21.19 28.05
CA ILE A 271 2.04 -20.10 28.26
C ILE A 271 0.65 -20.51 27.78
N HIS A 272 0.53 -21.11 26.60
CA HIS A 272 -0.75 -21.64 26.11
C HIS A 272 -1.32 -22.73 27.00
N GLU A 273 -0.47 -23.65 27.48
CA GLU A 273 -0.89 -24.70 28.40
C GLU A 273 -1.38 -24.12 29.73
N SER A 274 -0.68 -23.12 30.29
CA SER A 274 -1.11 -22.40 31.49
C SER A 274 -2.41 -21.61 31.28
N LEU A 275 -2.60 -20.97 30.12
CA LEU A 275 -3.83 -20.26 29.79
C LEU A 275 -5.02 -21.22 29.72
N ASN A 276 -4.84 -22.35 29.05
CA ASN A 276 -5.87 -23.39 28.90
C ASN A 276 -6.19 -24.10 30.22
N ALA A 277 -5.19 -24.37 31.05
CA ALA A 277 -5.36 -25.15 32.28
C ALA A 277 -5.90 -24.33 33.47
N ALA A 278 -5.53 -23.05 33.58
CA ALA A 278 -5.86 -22.24 34.76
C ALA A 278 -6.75 -21.04 34.43
N ILE A 279 -6.40 -20.23 33.43
CA ILE A 279 -7.02 -18.90 33.24
C ILE A 279 -8.39 -19.01 32.55
N TYR A 280 -8.53 -19.78 31.46
CA TYR A 280 -9.83 -19.91 30.80
C TYR A 280 -10.90 -20.56 31.69
N PRO A 281 -10.61 -21.64 32.45
CA PRO A 281 -11.58 -22.20 33.40
C PRO A 281 -12.01 -21.22 34.49
N GLU A 282 -11.10 -20.43 35.06
CA GLU A 282 -11.43 -19.40 36.06
C GLU A 282 -12.35 -18.32 35.48
N ILE A 283 -12.07 -17.86 34.25
CA ILE A 283 -12.91 -16.89 33.56
C ILE A 283 -14.31 -17.46 33.30
N ILE A 284 -14.40 -18.70 32.82
CA ILE A 284 -15.69 -19.38 32.57
C ILE A 284 -16.47 -19.51 33.89
N GLN A 285 -15.83 -19.97 34.97
CA GLN A 285 -16.49 -20.10 36.27
C GLN A 285 -16.99 -18.76 36.82
N SER A 286 -16.20 -17.68 36.65
CA SER A 286 -16.64 -16.34 37.03
C SER A 286 -17.80 -15.85 36.16
N LEU A 287 -17.77 -16.12 34.85
CA LEU A 287 -18.83 -15.75 33.92
C LEU A 287 -20.13 -16.49 34.25
N GLU A 288 -20.06 -17.77 34.60
CA GLU A 288 -21.20 -18.58 35.03
C GLU A 288 -21.78 -18.07 36.36
N SER A 289 -20.93 -17.74 37.34
CA SER A 289 -21.38 -17.18 38.61
C SER A 289 -22.11 -15.85 38.41
N ILE A 290 -21.55 -14.96 37.60
CA ILE A 290 -22.16 -13.66 37.29
C ILE A 290 -23.44 -13.86 36.46
N GLY A 291 -23.42 -14.74 35.46
CA GLY A 291 -24.57 -15.10 34.64
C GLY A 291 -25.74 -15.65 35.47
N GLY A 292 -25.47 -16.51 36.45
CA GLY A 292 -26.46 -17.03 37.39
C GLY A 292 -27.15 -15.93 38.19
N VAL A 293 -26.38 -15.00 38.77
CA VAL A 293 -26.91 -13.84 39.50
C VAL A 293 -27.79 -12.96 38.62
N ILE A 294 -27.41 -12.78 37.34
CA ILE A 294 -28.19 -11.97 36.39
C ILE A 294 -29.50 -12.66 36.02
N ILE A 295 -29.50 -13.98 35.80
CA ILE A 295 -30.72 -14.75 35.50
C ILE A 295 -31.70 -14.71 36.68
N GLU A 296 -31.20 -14.77 37.92
CA GLU A 296 -32.02 -14.60 39.12
C GLU A 296 -32.60 -13.18 39.23
N THR A 297 -31.78 -12.17 38.95
CA THR A 297 -32.18 -10.75 39.05
C THR A 297 -33.14 -10.33 37.95
N PHE A 298 -32.93 -10.77 36.71
CA PHE A 298 -33.76 -10.49 35.54
C PHE A 298 -34.44 -11.78 35.09
N CYS A 299 -35.52 -12.14 35.79
CA CYS A 299 -36.30 -13.33 35.50
C CYS A 299 -36.95 -13.25 34.11
N ILE A 300 -36.35 -13.89 33.09
CA ILE A 300 -36.94 -14.07 31.76
C ILE A 300 -37.57 -15.47 31.68
N LYS A 301 -38.90 -15.55 31.66
CA LYS A 301 -39.65 -16.82 31.64
C LYS A 301 -40.57 -16.90 30.43
N MET A 302 -40.76 -18.10 29.87
CA MET A 302 -41.82 -18.33 28.89
C MET A 302 -43.16 -18.40 29.61
N THR A 303 -44.13 -17.61 29.16
CA THR A 303 -45.48 -17.60 29.74
C THR A 303 -46.25 -18.82 29.24
N SER A 304 -47.00 -19.49 30.12
CA SER A 304 -47.62 -20.81 29.85
C SER A 304 -48.69 -20.83 28.74
N THR A 305 -49.14 -19.68 28.28
CA THR A 305 -50.32 -19.51 27.42
C THR A 305 -50.00 -19.05 25.99
N SER A 306 -48.76 -18.65 25.70
CA SER A 306 -48.29 -18.26 24.37
C SER A 306 -46.77 -18.41 24.31
N GLU A 307 -46.16 -18.57 23.14
CA GLU A 307 -44.68 -18.59 23.00
C GLU A 307 -43.99 -17.25 23.39
N GLN A 308 -44.69 -16.36 24.11
CA GLN A 308 -44.22 -15.06 24.52
C GLN A 308 -43.32 -15.15 25.76
N LEU A 309 -42.28 -14.32 25.75
CA LEU A 309 -41.34 -14.19 26.84
C LEU A 309 -41.82 -13.08 27.77
N SER A 310 -41.75 -13.32 29.08
CA SER A 310 -41.96 -12.30 30.10
C SER A 310 -40.64 -11.91 30.73
N ILE A 311 -40.48 -10.64 31.06
CA ILE A 311 -39.34 -10.12 31.83
C ILE A 311 -39.88 -9.55 33.14
N MET A 312 -39.39 -10.06 34.28
CA MET A 312 -39.84 -9.63 35.62
C MET A 312 -41.37 -9.71 35.81
N GLY A 313 -42.02 -10.69 35.16
CA GLY A 313 -43.48 -10.87 35.21
C GLY A 313 -44.29 -9.96 34.27
N ILE A 314 -43.63 -9.19 33.40
CA ILE A 314 -44.28 -8.41 32.34
C ILE A 314 -44.24 -9.22 31.04
N ASP A 315 -45.41 -9.62 30.53
CA ASP A 315 -45.51 -10.26 29.22
C ASP A 315 -45.09 -9.28 28.12
N PHE A 316 -44.07 -9.65 27.35
CA PHE A 316 -43.52 -8.81 26.30
C PHE A 316 -43.76 -9.44 24.92
N PRO A 317 -44.16 -8.65 23.92
CA PRO A 317 -44.42 -9.14 22.57
C PRO A 317 -43.16 -9.71 21.91
N GLY A 318 -43.34 -10.77 21.11
CA GLY A 318 -42.24 -11.53 20.49
C GLY A 318 -41.67 -10.89 19.23
N SER A 319 -42.19 -9.74 18.80
CA SER A 319 -41.62 -8.97 17.69
C SER A 319 -41.83 -7.48 17.86
N THR A 320 -40.96 -6.69 17.24
CA THR A 320 -41.11 -5.23 17.16
C THR A 320 -42.44 -4.80 16.51
N LYS A 321 -42.97 -5.60 15.57
CA LYS A 321 -44.28 -5.34 14.93
C LYS A 321 -45.44 -5.53 15.91
N GLU A 322 -45.45 -6.64 16.65
CA GLU A 322 -46.47 -6.91 17.67
C GLU A 322 -46.41 -5.88 18.82
N LEU A 323 -45.21 -5.43 19.18
CA LEU A 323 -45.02 -4.33 20.13
C LEU A 323 -45.69 -3.04 19.66
N LEU A 324 -45.47 -2.67 18.41
CA LEU A 324 -46.06 -1.48 17.81
C LEU A 324 -47.59 -1.61 17.72
N GLU A 325 -48.12 -2.77 17.32
CA GLU A 325 -49.56 -3.03 17.30
C GLU A 325 -50.21 -2.86 18.67
N LYS A 326 -49.60 -3.40 19.74
CA LYS A 326 -50.08 -3.23 21.12
C LYS A 326 -49.98 -1.78 21.60
N CYS A 327 -48.98 -1.01 21.15
CA CYS A 327 -48.83 0.40 21.49
C CYS A 327 -49.81 1.32 20.73
N TYR A 328 -50.15 0.99 19.47
CA TYR A 328 -51.04 1.78 18.63
C TYR A 328 -52.52 1.37 18.72
N ALA A 329 -52.82 0.24 19.37
CA ALA A 329 -54.20 -0.20 19.59
C ALA A 329 -54.99 0.90 20.33
N PRO A 330 -56.16 1.31 19.81
CA PRO A 330 -56.97 2.31 20.49
C PRO A 330 -57.38 1.76 21.85
N HIS A 331 -57.07 2.50 22.92
CA HIS A 331 -57.54 2.17 24.26
C HIS A 331 -59.08 2.19 24.26
N SER A 332 -59.71 1.03 24.08
CA SER A 332 -61.14 0.86 24.34
C SER A 332 -61.32 1.07 25.82
N GLY A 333 -61.86 2.23 26.20
CA GLY A 333 -61.96 2.69 27.57
C GLY A 333 -62.66 1.69 28.48
N GLN A 334 -61.86 0.97 29.26
CA GLN A 334 -62.33 0.21 30.43
C GLN A 334 -61.16 -0.12 31.37
N ASP A 335 -60.29 0.85 31.65
CA ASP A 335 -59.28 0.68 32.71
C ASP A 335 -59.73 1.39 33.98
N ALA A 336 -59.97 0.59 35.01
CA ALA A 336 -60.11 1.03 36.38
C ALA A 336 -58.83 1.82 36.81
N PRO A 337 -58.95 2.83 37.69
CA PRO A 337 -57.89 3.81 37.97
C PRO A 337 -56.64 3.26 38.69
N GLU A 338 -56.52 1.96 38.93
CA GLU A 338 -55.45 1.35 39.74
C GLU A 338 -54.46 0.45 38.96
N SER A 339 -54.72 0.11 37.69
CA SER A 339 -53.79 -0.71 36.90
C SER A 339 -52.92 0.15 35.98
N PRO A 340 -51.59 -0.03 35.94
CA PRO A 340 -50.73 0.68 35.01
C PRO A 340 -51.16 0.37 33.57
N SER A 341 -51.18 1.41 32.72
CA SER A 341 -51.60 1.26 31.33
C SER A 341 -50.75 0.20 30.64
N SER A 342 -51.32 -0.49 29.64
CA SER A 342 -50.57 -1.46 28.83
C SER A 342 -49.27 -0.86 28.27
N VAL A 343 -49.31 0.43 27.92
CA VAL A 343 -48.15 1.22 27.46
C VAL A 343 -47.09 1.41 28.54
N ASP A 344 -47.48 1.70 29.78
CA ASP A 344 -46.53 1.86 30.87
C ASP A 344 -45.82 0.54 31.21
N LYS A 345 -46.54 -0.59 31.12
CA LYS A 345 -45.96 -1.93 31.26
C LYS A 345 -44.95 -2.20 30.14
N MET A 346 -45.27 -1.86 28.89
CA MET A 346 -44.35 -2.01 27.75
C MET A 346 -43.10 -1.12 27.88
N ASN A 347 -43.27 0.14 28.30
CA ASN A 347 -42.16 1.06 28.55
C ASN A 347 -41.25 0.57 29.70
N ALA A 348 -41.83 0.01 30.76
CA ALA A 348 -41.07 -0.62 31.83
C ALA A 348 -40.29 -1.85 31.32
N GLY A 349 -40.93 -2.72 30.54
CA GLY A 349 -40.29 -3.89 29.90
C GLY A 349 -39.09 -3.51 29.02
N LEU A 350 -39.26 -2.52 28.13
CA LEU A 350 -38.16 -1.98 27.31
C LEU A 350 -36.99 -1.44 28.15
N SER A 351 -37.30 -0.89 29.31
CA SER A 351 -36.29 -0.31 30.20
C SER A 351 -35.49 -1.39 30.91
N TYR A 352 -36.11 -2.51 31.29
CA TYR A 352 -35.39 -3.68 31.79
C TYR A 352 -34.52 -4.32 30.71
N ILE A 353 -34.99 -4.38 29.46
CA ILE A 353 -34.18 -4.82 28.30
C ILE A 353 -32.94 -3.95 28.14
N VAL A 354 -33.09 -2.63 28.23
CA VAL A 354 -31.96 -1.68 28.15
C VAL A 354 -30.99 -1.85 29.31
N ALA A 355 -31.49 -1.99 30.54
CA ALA A 355 -30.65 -2.18 31.73
C ALA A 355 -29.83 -3.48 31.61
N LEU A 356 -30.48 -4.58 31.21
CA LEU A 356 -29.83 -5.87 31.02
C LEU A 356 -28.78 -5.81 29.90
N MET A 357 -29.10 -5.19 28.77
CA MET A 357 -28.14 -5.02 27.68
C MET A 357 -26.90 -4.21 28.10
N LEU A 358 -27.07 -3.12 28.85
CA LEU A 358 -25.94 -2.32 29.35
C LEU A 358 -25.07 -3.11 30.33
N LEU A 359 -25.69 -3.88 31.21
CA LEU A 359 -24.99 -4.73 32.18
C LEU A 359 -24.21 -5.86 31.47
N LEU A 360 -24.81 -6.50 30.47
CA LEU A 360 -24.13 -7.51 29.64
C LEU A 360 -22.99 -6.92 28.82
N ALA A 361 -23.17 -5.72 28.26
CA ALA A 361 -22.12 -5.03 27.52
C ALA A 361 -20.93 -4.68 28.43
N ASP A 362 -21.17 -4.30 29.68
CA ASP A 362 -20.14 -3.98 30.67
C ASP A 362 -19.35 -5.24 31.08
N ILE A 363 -20.05 -6.35 31.39
CA ILE A 363 -19.41 -7.62 31.78
C ILE A 363 -18.57 -8.19 30.63
N LEU A 364 -19.08 -8.15 29.41
CA LEU A 364 -18.36 -8.63 28.23
C LEU A 364 -17.32 -7.62 27.73
N SER A 365 -17.24 -6.44 28.34
CA SER A 365 -16.38 -5.32 27.91
C SER A 365 -16.55 -4.98 26.41
N VAL A 366 -17.78 -5.04 25.90
CA VAL A 366 -18.12 -4.76 24.49
C VAL A 366 -18.67 -3.33 24.36
N SER A 367 -18.04 -2.53 23.52
CA SER A 367 -18.56 -1.20 23.18
C SER A 367 -19.78 -1.30 22.25
N LEU A 368 -20.93 -0.77 22.68
CA LEU A 368 -22.13 -0.70 21.86
C LEU A 368 -21.96 0.29 20.70
N THR A 369 -22.47 -0.05 19.51
CA THR A 369 -22.42 0.78 18.30
C THR A 369 -23.16 2.10 18.47
N TYR A 370 -24.28 2.09 19.17
CA TYR A 370 -25.04 3.28 19.53
C TYR A 370 -25.07 3.42 21.05
N ALA A 371 -24.73 4.59 21.57
CA ALA A 371 -24.74 4.81 23.02
C ALA A 371 -26.17 4.77 23.55
N VAL A 372 -26.41 4.04 24.63
CA VAL A 372 -27.73 3.93 25.27
C VAL A 372 -27.64 4.43 26.69
N ARG A 373 -28.66 5.19 27.13
CA ARG A 373 -28.75 5.66 28.52
C ARG A 373 -30.02 5.13 29.15
N TYR A 374 -29.83 4.35 30.20
CA TYR A 374 -30.90 3.92 31.07
C TYR A 374 -31.45 5.11 31.87
N PHE A 375 -32.77 5.28 31.84
CA PHE A 375 -33.46 6.32 32.61
C PHE A 375 -34.86 5.83 33.04
N GLY A 376 -34.91 4.67 33.70
CA GLY A 376 -36.16 3.99 34.02
C GLY A 376 -37.03 3.83 32.77
N SER A 377 -38.35 4.00 32.90
CA SER A 377 -39.36 3.90 31.83
C SER A 377 -39.19 4.89 30.66
N ARG A 378 -38.14 5.72 30.65
CA ARG A 378 -37.87 6.74 29.63
C ARG A 378 -36.43 6.66 29.10
N SER A 379 -35.96 5.43 28.88
CA SER A 379 -34.63 5.18 28.33
C SER A 379 -34.47 5.76 26.91
N MET A 380 -33.24 6.05 26.51
CA MET A 380 -32.93 6.73 25.24
C MET A 380 -31.71 6.14 24.55
N VAL A 381 -31.68 6.17 23.22
CA VAL A 381 -30.53 5.82 22.38
C VAL A 381 -30.02 7.03 21.62
N PHE A 382 -28.70 7.16 21.54
CA PHE A 382 -28.00 8.23 20.84
C PHE A 382 -27.36 7.71 19.56
N ASP A 383 -27.71 8.36 18.46
CA ASP A 383 -27.11 8.13 17.16
C ASP A 383 -26.09 9.24 16.88
N HIS A 384 -24.82 8.88 16.90
CA HIS A 384 -23.70 9.75 16.53
C HIS A 384 -23.27 9.60 15.07
N LEU A 385 -23.87 8.66 14.32
CA LEU A 385 -23.54 8.37 12.93
C LEU A 385 -24.43 9.17 11.97
N SER A 386 -25.73 9.29 12.27
CA SER A 386 -26.69 10.05 11.45
C SER A 386 -26.59 11.58 11.61
N GLY A 387 -25.74 12.06 12.51
CA GLY A 387 -25.52 13.48 12.81
C GLY A 387 -24.64 14.23 11.81
N TYR A 388 -24.12 13.56 10.78
CA TYR A 388 -23.29 14.18 9.75
C TYR A 388 -24.18 14.93 8.73
N GLN A 389 -24.41 16.22 8.99
CA GLN A 389 -24.99 17.13 8.00
C GLN A 389 -24.01 18.28 7.76
N ASP A 390 -23.53 18.41 6.51
CA ASP A 390 -22.75 19.56 6.06
C ASP A 390 -23.68 20.75 5.88
N ILE A 391 -23.75 21.60 6.89
CA ILE A 391 -24.40 22.91 6.79
C ILE A 391 -23.28 23.95 6.84
N HIS A 392 -23.01 24.60 5.70
CA HIS A 392 -22.05 25.71 5.57
C HIS A 392 -20.62 25.44 6.05
N GLY A 393 -20.06 24.23 5.81
CA GLY A 393 -18.64 23.95 6.04
C GLY A 393 -18.19 23.95 7.51
N LEU A 394 -19.11 24.09 8.47
CA LEU A 394 -18.86 23.79 9.88
C LEU A 394 -19.44 22.41 10.18
N HIS A 395 -18.57 21.44 10.48
CA HIS A 395 -18.99 20.13 10.95
C HIS A 395 -19.63 20.25 12.33
N VAL A 396 -20.96 20.34 12.38
CA VAL A 396 -21.70 20.29 13.65
C VAL A 396 -22.13 18.84 13.86
N ASN A 397 -21.42 18.13 14.74
CA ASN A 397 -21.82 16.79 15.17
C ASN A 397 -23.08 16.90 16.04
N ARG A 398 -24.26 16.79 15.42
CA ARG A 398 -25.54 16.74 16.14
C ARG A 398 -25.81 15.30 16.55
N LYS A 399 -25.60 14.98 17.82
CA LYS A 399 -26.07 13.72 18.41
C LYS A 399 -27.60 13.67 18.33
N VAL A 400 -28.14 12.81 17.48
CA VAL A 400 -29.58 12.62 17.37
C VAL A 400 -30.02 11.67 18.48
N THR A 401 -31.01 12.07 19.27
CA THR A 401 -31.51 11.28 20.40
C THR A 401 -32.88 10.70 20.04
N TYR A 402 -33.02 9.38 20.19
CA TYR A 402 -34.28 8.68 19.96
C TYR A 402 -34.81 8.10 21.28
N PRO A 403 -36.10 8.31 21.62
CA PRO A 403 -36.71 7.73 22.81
C PRO A 403 -36.94 6.23 22.62
N LEU A 404 -36.62 5.44 23.64
CA LEU A 404 -36.95 4.01 23.73
C LEU A 404 -38.21 3.76 24.57
N TYR A 405 -39.13 4.73 24.55
CA TYR A 405 -40.43 4.64 25.20
C TYR A 405 -41.51 5.18 24.27
N PHE A 406 -42.67 4.55 24.32
CA PHE A 406 -43.84 4.99 23.58
C PHE A 406 -44.55 6.11 24.35
N ASP A 407 -44.83 7.21 23.65
CA ASP A 407 -45.67 8.31 24.13
C ASP A 407 -46.70 8.64 23.04
N ALA A 408 -47.97 8.55 23.40
CA ALA A 408 -49.10 8.84 22.50
C ALA A 408 -49.08 10.29 21.98
N ARG A 409 -48.41 11.22 22.68
CA ARG A 409 -48.29 12.63 22.26
C ARG A 409 -47.41 12.82 21.02
N HIS A 410 -46.58 11.83 20.69
CA HIS A 410 -45.65 11.88 19.55
C HIS A 410 -46.19 11.16 18.30
N LEU A 411 -47.48 10.80 18.30
CA LEU A 411 -48.14 10.16 17.16
C LEU A 411 -48.30 11.14 15.99
N VAL A 412 -47.77 10.76 14.82
CA VAL A 412 -47.98 11.49 13.56
C VAL A 412 -48.84 10.65 12.64
N LYS A 413 -49.88 11.26 12.06
CA LYS A 413 -50.67 10.63 10.99
C LYS A 413 -49.88 10.70 9.69
N THR A 414 -49.36 9.56 9.25
CA THR A 414 -48.69 9.43 7.95
C THR A 414 -49.62 8.77 6.95
N ALA A 415 -49.73 9.34 5.75
CA ALA A 415 -50.46 8.69 4.66
C ALA A 415 -49.61 7.53 4.12
N ALA A 416 -50.11 6.30 4.22
CA ALA A 416 -49.56 5.15 3.53
C ALA A 416 -50.33 4.97 2.21
N LEU A 417 -49.60 4.72 1.11
CA LEU A 417 -50.19 4.31 -0.15
C LEU A 417 -50.18 2.79 -0.19
N ASP A 418 -51.31 2.17 0.10
CA ASP A 418 -51.52 0.75 -0.19
C ASP A 418 -52.28 0.60 -1.52
N SER A 419 -52.21 -0.60 -2.11
CA SER A 419 -52.82 -0.97 -3.40
C SER A 419 -54.35 -0.84 -3.45
N SER A 420 -55.02 -0.52 -2.33
CA SER A 420 -56.48 -0.37 -2.19
C SER A 420 -56.94 1.05 -1.82
N GLY A 421 -56.04 2.06 -1.74
CA GLY A 421 -56.38 3.46 -1.46
C GLY A 421 -55.52 4.12 -0.38
N ARG A 422 -55.72 5.42 -0.13
CA ARG A 422 -55.00 6.17 0.92
C ARG A 422 -55.48 5.71 2.30
N THR A 423 -54.65 4.93 3.01
CA THR A 423 -54.87 4.61 4.43
C THR A 423 -53.99 5.53 5.29
N THR A 424 -54.57 6.15 6.32
CA THR A 424 -53.78 6.94 7.28
C THR A 424 -53.27 6.02 8.38
N GLN A 425 -51.97 5.75 8.42
CA GLN A 425 -51.33 4.99 9.48
C GLN A 425 -50.75 5.96 10.53
N LEU A 426 -51.06 5.72 11.80
CA LEU A 426 -50.44 6.43 12.92
C LEU A 426 -49.04 5.85 13.14
N LYS A 427 -48.01 6.70 13.11
CA LYS A 427 -46.62 6.29 13.35
C LYS A 427 -45.91 7.23 14.31
N ASN A 428 -45.07 6.66 15.16
CA ASN A 428 -44.11 7.36 15.99
C ASN A 428 -42.70 7.07 15.45
N LEU A 429 -42.31 7.83 14.42
CA LEU A 429 -41.06 7.63 13.68
C LEU A 429 -39.82 7.62 14.57
N LYS A 430 -39.81 8.45 15.63
CA LYS A 430 -38.66 8.54 16.55
C LYS A 430 -38.53 7.30 17.43
N PHE A 431 -39.65 6.79 17.94
CA PHE A 431 -39.68 5.56 18.73
C PHE A 431 -39.33 4.33 17.89
N GLU A 432 -39.91 4.21 16.68
CA GLU A 432 -39.59 3.12 15.75
C GLU A 432 -38.12 3.11 15.34
N SER A 433 -37.55 4.30 15.06
CA SER A 433 -36.12 4.45 14.77
C SER A 433 -35.26 4.06 15.97
N GLY A 434 -35.65 4.47 17.18
CA GLY A 434 -34.96 4.08 18.41
C GLY A 434 -34.97 2.56 18.62
N LEU A 435 -36.11 1.91 18.38
CA LEU A 435 -36.25 0.45 18.49
C LEU A 435 -35.38 -0.29 17.47
N ALA A 436 -35.29 0.21 16.24
CA ALA A 436 -34.41 -0.36 15.22
C ALA A 436 -32.93 -0.23 15.60
N LEU A 437 -32.51 0.90 16.19
CA LEU A 437 -31.15 1.09 16.70
C LEU A 437 -30.84 0.18 17.90
N LEU A 438 -31.82 -0.02 18.79
CA LEU A 438 -31.71 -0.96 19.90
C LEU A 438 -31.49 -2.40 19.39
N ASN A 439 -32.25 -2.83 18.37
CA ASN A 439 -32.08 -4.17 17.80
C ASN A 439 -30.69 -4.35 17.14
N LYS A 440 -30.19 -3.31 16.46
CA LYS A 440 -28.81 -3.31 15.92
C LYS A 440 -27.76 -3.48 17.02
N ASN A 441 -27.94 -2.80 18.16
CA ASN A 441 -27.04 -2.96 19.31
C ASN A 441 -27.08 -4.38 19.88
N LEU A 442 -28.26 -4.97 20.04
CA LEU A 442 -28.40 -6.34 20.52
C LEU A 442 -27.77 -7.36 19.57
N THR A 443 -27.93 -7.16 18.26
CA THR A 443 -27.31 -8.03 17.25
C THR A 443 -25.78 -7.95 17.30
N ALA A 444 -25.25 -6.72 17.42
CA ALA A 444 -23.80 -6.49 17.55
C ALA A 444 -23.25 -7.09 18.85
N LEU A 445 -23.95 -6.92 19.96
CA LEU A 445 -23.60 -7.52 21.25
C LEU A 445 -23.63 -9.06 21.19
N THR A 446 -24.67 -9.63 20.57
CA THR A 446 -24.79 -11.08 20.36
C THR A 446 -23.62 -11.62 19.56
N THR A 447 -23.26 -10.96 18.45
CA THR A 447 -22.14 -11.37 17.61
C THR A 447 -20.80 -11.27 18.38
N ALA A 448 -20.60 -10.20 19.15
CA ALA A 448 -19.41 -10.04 19.97
C ALA A 448 -19.31 -11.11 21.07
N ALA A 449 -20.42 -11.41 21.75
CA ALA A 449 -20.49 -12.47 22.75
C ALA A 449 -20.21 -13.84 22.15
N THR A 450 -20.78 -14.16 20.98
CA THR A 450 -20.50 -15.43 20.28
C THR A 450 -19.02 -15.54 19.90
N ASN A 451 -18.38 -14.47 19.43
CA ASN A 451 -16.96 -14.47 19.11
C ASN A 451 -16.08 -14.69 20.34
N LEU A 452 -16.39 -14.01 21.45
CA LEU A 452 -15.69 -14.22 22.73
C LEU A 452 -15.86 -15.64 23.23
N PHE A 453 -17.08 -16.19 23.14
CA PHE A 453 -17.36 -17.56 23.51
C PHE A 453 -16.56 -18.58 22.68
N LEU A 454 -16.47 -18.40 21.35
CA LEU A 454 -15.65 -19.24 20.47
C LEU A 454 -14.14 -19.12 20.76
N GLN A 455 -13.67 -17.94 21.13
CA GLN A 455 -12.28 -17.72 21.53
C GLN A 455 -11.92 -18.42 22.85
N LEU A 456 -12.88 -18.53 23.77
CA LEU A 456 -12.72 -19.24 25.05
C LEU A 456 -12.82 -20.77 24.89
N HIS A 457 -13.59 -21.25 23.90
CA HIS A 457 -13.87 -22.68 23.68
C HIS A 457 -13.20 -23.24 22.41
N GLN A 458 -11.98 -22.80 22.06
CA GLN A 458 -11.27 -23.15 20.81
C GLN A 458 -11.18 -24.67 20.47
N HIS A 459 -11.42 -25.55 21.44
CA HIS A 459 -11.34 -27.00 21.31
C HIS A 459 -12.67 -27.75 21.31
N GLU A 460 -13.80 -27.11 21.61
CA GLU A 460 -15.12 -27.75 21.57
C GLU A 460 -15.87 -27.31 20.31
N GLN A 461 -16.30 -28.27 19.49
CA GLN A 461 -17.19 -28.01 18.35
C GLN A 461 -18.59 -27.65 18.86
N ILE A 462 -18.74 -26.49 19.47
CA ILE A 462 -20.03 -25.97 19.89
C ILE A 462 -20.63 -25.26 18.68
N ASN A 463 -21.67 -25.86 18.10
CA ASN A 463 -22.49 -25.20 17.09
C ASN A 463 -23.30 -24.07 17.74
N VAL A 464 -22.67 -22.92 17.93
CA VAL A 464 -23.34 -21.67 18.31
C VAL A 464 -23.87 -21.02 17.02
N ALA A 465 -24.77 -21.69 16.32
CA ALA A 465 -25.52 -21.06 15.25
C ALA A 465 -26.60 -20.20 15.91
N VAL A 466 -26.49 -18.87 15.86
CA VAL A 466 -27.56 -17.95 16.25
C VAL A 466 -28.76 -18.21 15.33
N PRO A 467 -29.91 -18.69 15.84
CA PRO A 467 -31.07 -18.91 14.99
C PRO A 467 -31.57 -17.58 14.39
N SER A 468 -31.36 -17.38 13.08
CA SER A 468 -31.76 -16.16 12.36
C SER A 468 -33.27 -15.92 12.34
N ASP A 469 -34.08 -16.91 12.71
CA ASP A 469 -35.54 -16.90 12.61
C ASP A 469 -36.25 -16.03 13.69
N ARG A 470 -35.53 -15.58 14.73
CA ARG A 470 -36.08 -14.73 15.83
C ARG A 470 -35.23 -13.49 16.15
N ALA A 471 -34.48 -12.97 15.17
CA ALA A 471 -33.61 -11.80 15.37
C ALA A 471 -34.36 -10.50 15.75
N ASP A 472 -35.68 -10.43 15.52
CA ASP A 472 -36.52 -9.30 15.92
C ASP A 472 -37.11 -9.42 17.34
N ASP A 473 -36.91 -10.57 18.01
CA ASP A 473 -37.30 -10.80 19.39
C ASP A 473 -36.17 -10.36 20.34
N LEU A 474 -36.38 -9.19 20.96
CA LEU A 474 -35.43 -8.56 21.87
C LEU A 474 -35.16 -9.43 23.11
N LEU A 475 -36.20 -10.07 23.66
CA LEU A 475 -36.06 -10.91 24.85
C LEU A 475 -35.42 -12.24 24.53
N TRP A 476 -35.70 -12.80 23.36
CA TRP A 476 -35.06 -14.03 22.93
C TRP A 476 -33.56 -13.81 22.70
N SER A 477 -33.17 -12.67 22.12
CA SER A 477 -31.76 -12.30 21.91
C SER A 477 -31.01 -12.16 23.25
N LEU A 478 -31.63 -11.53 24.25
CA LEU A 478 -31.07 -11.42 25.61
C LEU A 478 -31.03 -12.76 26.34
N ARG A 479 -32.04 -13.60 26.18
CA ARG A 479 -32.05 -14.96 26.74
C ARG A 479 -30.96 -15.83 26.10
N HIS A 480 -30.74 -15.70 24.80
CA HIS A 480 -29.67 -16.40 24.10
C HIS A 480 -28.30 -15.94 24.62
N LEU A 481 -28.08 -14.64 24.77
CA LEU A 481 -26.87 -14.07 25.39
C LEU A 481 -26.63 -14.61 26.82
N LEU A 482 -27.66 -14.63 27.65
CA LEU A 482 -27.58 -15.19 28.99
C LEU A 482 -27.26 -16.68 28.97
N SER A 483 -27.86 -17.44 28.04
CA SER A 483 -27.54 -18.84 27.84
C SER A 483 -26.07 -19.03 27.44
N LEU A 484 -25.51 -18.18 26.58
CA LEU A 484 -24.09 -18.25 26.19
C LEU A 484 -23.15 -18.05 27.39
N MET A 485 -23.57 -17.28 28.40
CA MET A 485 -22.79 -17.08 29.61
C MET A 485 -22.89 -18.22 30.62
N THR A 486 -23.88 -19.11 30.46
CA THR A 486 -24.16 -20.20 31.42
C THR A 486 -24.09 -21.60 30.81
N ILE A 487 -23.68 -21.74 29.55
CA ILE A 487 -23.46 -23.06 28.94
C ILE A 487 -22.22 -23.68 29.61
N HIS A 488 -22.44 -24.72 30.41
CA HIS A 488 -21.41 -25.64 30.86
C HIS A 488 -20.77 -26.35 29.66
N SER A 489 -19.44 -26.44 29.66
CA SER A 489 -18.73 -27.51 28.91
C SER A 489 -19.35 -28.86 29.30
N PRO A 490 -19.82 -29.69 28.36
CA PRO A 490 -20.31 -31.03 28.66
C PRO A 490 -19.10 -31.95 28.89
N GLY A 491 -18.46 -31.77 30.05
CA GLY A 491 -17.31 -32.53 30.52
C GLY A 491 -17.52 -33.03 31.95
N GLY A 492 -18.67 -33.66 32.22
CA GLY A 492 -19.03 -34.15 33.55
C GLY A 492 -20.05 -35.29 33.52
N THR A 493 -19.59 -36.46 33.04
CA THR A 493 -20.06 -37.82 33.36
C THR A 493 -21.57 -38.13 33.38
N ASN A 494 -21.95 -39.05 32.50
CA ASN A 494 -22.94 -40.10 32.78
C ASN A 494 -22.75 -40.64 34.22
N THR A 495 -23.74 -40.40 35.08
CA THR A 495 -24.37 -41.39 35.99
C THR A 495 -25.66 -40.79 36.53
#